data_AF-A0AAV4HQH5-F1
#
_entry.id   AF-A0AAV4HQH5-F1
#
_cell.length_a   1.000
_cell.length_b   1.000
_cell.length_c   1.000
_cell.angle_alpha   90.00
_cell.angle_beta   90.00
_cell.angle_gamma   90.00
#
_symmetry.space_group_name_H-M   'P 1'
#
loop_
_entity.id
_entity.type
_entity.pdbx_description
1 polymer ?
#
loop_
_entity_poly.entity_id
_entity_poly.type
_entity_poly.pdbx_seq_one_letter_code
_entity_poly.pdbx_strand_id
1 'polypeptide(L)'
;MVQHILNREGRKTPFHNNLPERKWVKSFMERHPGLSEKKTSVLGEQRADLTKERLQSWFKEVADNLEVDEVDITTADPACIFNADETRLPLTTKCLPW
;
A
#
# COMPACT_ATOMS: atom_id res chain seq x y z
N MET A 1 -2.16 -15.75 -5.14
CA MET A 1 -2.74 -14.66 -5.95
C MET A 1 -2.54 -14.89 -7.46
N VAL A 2 -1.31 -14.96 -7.97
CA VAL A 2 -1.05 -15.14 -9.43
C VAL A 2 -1.69 -16.39 -10.03
N GLN A 3 -1.53 -17.55 -9.39
CA GLN A 3 -2.15 -18.81 -9.85
C GLN A 3 -3.69 -18.73 -9.94
N HIS A 4 -4.32 -18.07 -8.96
CA HIS A 4 -5.77 -17.88 -8.96
C HIS A 4 -6.24 -17.03 -10.15
N ILE A 5 -5.54 -15.94 -10.45
CA ILE A 5 -5.83 -15.08 -11.61
C ILE A 5 -5.68 -15.87 -12.91
N LEU A 6 -4.57 -16.62 -13.06
CA LEU A 6 -4.31 -17.43 -14.25
C LEU A 6 -5.36 -18.53 -14.46
N ASN A 7 -5.81 -19.17 -13.37
CA ASN A 7 -6.87 -20.17 -13.41
C ASN A 7 -8.21 -19.55 -13.77
N ARG A 8 -8.57 -18.40 -13.17
CA ARG A 8 -9.82 -17.68 -13.47
C ARG A 8 -9.90 -17.22 -14.93
N GLU A 9 -8.79 -16.76 -15.49
CA GLU A 9 -8.74 -16.19 -16.83
C GLU A 9 -8.43 -17.21 -17.93
N GLY A 10 -8.18 -18.48 -17.57
CA GLY A 10 -7.94 -19.56 -18.53
C GLY A 10 -6.72 -19.33 -19.43
N ARG A 11 -5.74 -18.53 -18.98
CA ARG A 11 -4.54 -18.21 -19.78
C ARG A 11 -3.69 -19.46 -19.96
N LYS A 12 -3.25 -19.72 -21.21
CA LYS A 12 -2.25 -20.76 -21.46
C LYS A 12 -0.89 -20.28 -20.95
N THR A 13 -0.29 -21.03 -20.03
CA THR A 13 1.02 -20.72 -19.48
C THR A 13 1.95 -21.94 -19.57
N PRO A 14 3.28 -21.74 -19.60
CA PRO A 14 4.23 -22.85 -19.52
C PRO A 14 4.40 -23.38 -18.09
N PHE A 15 3.66 -22.83 -17.12
CA PHE A 15 3.83 -23.16 -15.70
C PHE A 15 3.05 -24.43 -15.35
N HIS A 16 3.68 -25.32 -14.58
CA HIS A 16 2.97 -26.45 -13.99
C HIS A 16 1.86 -25.93 -13.07
N ASN A 17 0.62 -26.36 -13.30
CA ASN A 17 -0.57 -25.92 -12.57
C ASN A 17 -0.74 -24.40 -12.47
N ASN A 18 -0.35 -23.64 -13.51
CA ASN A 18 -0.42 -22.16 -13.51
C ASN A 18 0.31 -21.50 -12.32
N LEU A 19 1.29 -22.18 -11.73
CA LEU A 19 2.06 -21.65 -10.61
C LEU A 19 3.49 -21.35 -11.07
N PRO A 20 3.89 -20.06 -11.15
CA PRO A 20 5.27 -19.72 -11.45
C PRO A 20 6.20 -20.23 -10.35
N GLU A 21 7.24 -20.95 -10.74
CA GLU A 21 8.24 -21.44 -9.80
C GLU A 21 9.14 -20.31 -9.29
N ARG A 22 9.79 -20.54 -8.14
CA ARG A 22 10.72 -19.58 -7.52
C ARG A 22 11.81 -19.10 -8.48
N LYS A 23 12.35 -19.99 -9.31
CA LYS A 23 13.37 -19.65 -10.31
C LYS A 23 12.82 -18.68 -11.36
N TRP A 24 11.61 -18.92 -11.84
CA TRP A 24 10.96 -18.05 -12.81
C TRP A 24 10.71 -16.66 -12.21
N VAL A 25 10.17 -16.60 -10.98
CA VAL A 25 9.93 -15.33 -10.27
C VAL A 25 11.23 -14.55 -10.09
N LYS A 26 12.31 -15.21 -9.66
CA LYS A 26 13.63 -14.59 -9.52
C LYS A 26 14.11 -13.98 -10.85
N SER A 27 14.14 -14.77 -11.92
CA SER A 27 14.58 -14.29 -13.23
C SER A 27 13.65 -13.23 -13.82
N PHE A 28 12.36 -13.24 -13.47
CA PHE A 28 11.44 -12.18 -13.82
C PHE A 28 11.84 -10.86 -13.14
N MET A 29 12.12 -10.87 -11.83
CA MET A 29 12.58 -9.67 -11.11
C MET A 29 13.92 -9.16 -11.65
N GLU A 30 14.86 -10.05 -12.00
CA GLU A 30 16.15 -9.68 -12.60
C GLU A 30 15.99 -8.97 -13.96
N ARG A 31 15.02 -9.39 -14.79
CA ARG A 31 14.73 -8.74 -16.08
C ARG A 31 14.00 -7.40 -15.94
N HIS A 32 13.38 -7.14 -14.79
CA HIS A 32 12.57 -5.97 -14.54
C HIS A 32 13.08 -5.21 -13.31
N PRO A 33 14.25 -4.54 -13.41
CA PRO A 33 14.89 -3.89 -12.26
C PRO A 33 14.10 -2.71 -11.67
N GLY A 34 13.11 -2.17 -12.41
CA GLY A 34 12.17 -1.18 -11.90
C GLY A 34 11.09 -1.75 -10.98
N LEU A 35 10.97 -3.08 -10.87
CA LEU A 35 10.07 -3.73 -9.94
C LEU A 35 10.79 -4.02 -8.62
N SER A 36 10.06 -3.88 -7.53
CA SER A 36 10.54 -4.23 -6.19
C SER A 36 9.45 -4.96 -5.46
N GLU A 37 9.84 -5.96 -4.65
CA GLU A 37 8.89 -6.65 -3.79
C GLU A 37 8.34 -5.67 -2.74
N LYS A 38 7.01 -5.53 -2.68
CA LYS A 38 6.36 -4.77 -1.61
C LYS A 38 6.40 -5.65 -0.36
N LYS A 39 7.19 -5.26 0.64
CA LYS A 39 7.02 -5.78 2.00
C LYS A 39 5.68 -5.29 2.52
N THR A 40 4.67 -6.15 2.44
CA THR A 40 3.38 -5.89 3.10
C THR A 40 3.58 -5.99 4.60
N SER A 41 3.27 -4.93 5.34
CA SER A 41 3.09 -5.01 6.79
C SER A 41 1.94 -5.97 7.09
N VAL A 42 2.12 -6.86 8.07
CA VAL A 42 1.07 -7.77 8.53
C VAL A 42 0.04 -6.96 9.30
N LEU A 43 -0.87 -6.31 8.58
CA LEU A 43 -2.01 -5.58 9.17
C LEU A 43 -3.17 -6.52 9.55
N GLY A 44 -3.05 -7.83 9.27
CA GLY A 44 -4.15 -8.79 9.35
C GLY A 44 -4.71 -8.99 10.76
N GLU A 45 -3.85 -9.14 11.76
CA GLU A 45 -4.28 -9.42 13.14
C GLU A 45 -4.84 -8.16 13.83
N GLN A 46 -4.20 -7.01 13.60
CA GLN A 46 -4.65 -5.71 14.13
C GLN A 46 -5.98 -5.25 13.51
N ARG A 47 -6.26 -5.58 12.25
CA ARG A 47 -7.55 -5.28 11.60
C ARG A 47 -8.69 -6.15 12.11
N ALA A 48 -8.40 -7.36 12.58
CA ALA A 48 -9.43 -8.25 13.13
C ALA A 48 -9.95 -7.79 14.51
N ASP A 49 -9.14 -7.03 15.25
CA ASP A 49 -9.44 -6.50 16.59
C ASP A 49 -9.94 -5.03 16.58
N LEU A 50 -10.44 -4.57 15.42
CA LEU A 50 -11.04 -3.24 15.27
C LEU A 50 -12.47 -3.25 15.83
N THR A 51 -12.70 -2.53 16.93
CA THR A 51 -14.04 -2.25 17.43
C THR A 51 -14.54 -0.89 16.92
N LYS A 52 -15.86 -0.67 16.95
CA LYS A 52 -16.47 0.60 16.56
C LYS A 52 -15.94 1.76 17.41
N GLU A 53 -15.75 1.53 18.70
CA GLU A 53 -15.29 2.52 19.68
C GLU A 53 -13.85 2.94 19.37
N ARG A 54 -12.97 1.97 19.05
CA ARG A 54 -11.58 2.27 18.63
C ARG A 54 -11.55 3.08 17.35
N LEU A 55 -12.42 2.76 16.38
CA LEU A 55 -12.52 3.49 15.13
C LEU A 55 -13.01 4.94 15.36
N GLN A 56 -14.06 5.12 16.17
CA GLN A 56 -14.57 6.45 16.51
C GLN A 56 -13.54 7.29 17.27
N SER A 57 -12.83 6.68 18.22
CA SER A 57 -11.74 7.32 18.95
C SER A 57 -10.63 7.78 18.01
N TRP A 58 -10.25 6.94 17.04
CA TRP A 58 -9.24 7.29 16.04
C TRP A 58 -9.67 8.48 15.19
N PHE A 59 -10.91 8.51 14.69
CA PHE A 59 -11.41 9.66 13.93
C PHE A 59 -11.43 10.94 14.74
N LYS A 60 -11.80 10.86 16.02
CA LYS A 60 -11.77 12.00 16.93
C LYS A 60 -10.34 12.51 17.14
N GLU A 61 -9.40 11.61 17.44
CA GLU A 61 -7.98 11.97 17.63
C GLU A 61 -7.39 12.65 16.38
N VAL A 62 -7.71 12.15 15.19
CA VAL A 62 -7.29 12.79 13.93
C VAL A 62 -7.88 14.18 13.79
N ALA A 63 -9.18 14.37 14.07
CA ALA A 63 -9.82 15.67 13.98
C ALA A 63 -9.23 16.67 14.99
N ASP A 64 -9.05 16.25 16.25
CA ASP A 64 -8.49 17.07 17.33
C ASP A 64 -7.04 17.51 16.97
N ASN A 65 -6.22 16.61 16.42
CA ASN A 65 -4.86 16.95 15.98
C ASN A 65 -4.84 17.94 14.81
N LEU A 66 -5.72 17.76 13.82
CA LEU A 66 -5.82 18.70 12.68
C LEU A 66 -6.29 20.09 13.13
N GLU A 67 -7.18 20.16 14.12
CA GLU A 67 -7.61 21.42 14.72
C GLU A 67 -6.46 22.13 15.46
N VAL A 68 -5.65 21.38 16.23
CA VAL A 68 -4.46 21.92 16.91
C VAL A 68 -3.44 22.48 15.92
N ASP A 69 -3.27 21.84 14.76
CA ASP A 69 -2.36 22.29 13.70
C ASP A 69 -2.95 23.39 12.80
N GLU A 70 -4.18 23.84 13.07
CA GLU A 70 -4.94 24.80 12.25
C GLU A 70 -5.10 24.34 10.77
N VAL A 71 -5.19 23.03 10.55
CA VAL A 71 -5.32 22.41 9.21
C VAL A 71 -6.77 22.00 8.95
N ASP A 72 -7.43 22.70 8.02
CA ASP A 72 -8.76 22.30 7.53
C ASP A 72 -8.68 21.47 6.24
N ILE A 73 -8.64 20.14 6.39
CA ILE A 73 -8.62 19.20 5.26
C ILE A 73 -9.91 19.21 4.44
N THR A 74 -11.02 19.76 4.95
CA THR A 74 -12.30 19.79 4.21
C THR A 74 -12.29 20.83 3.09
N THR A 75 -11.38 21.80 3.18
CA THR A 75 -11.15 22.83 2.15
C THR A 75 -10.08 22.44 1.14
N ALA A 76 -9.34 21.35 1.38
CA ALA A 76 -8.28 20.90 0.50
C ALA A 76 -8.85 20.42 -0.84
N ASP A 77 -8.20 20.82 -1.94
CA ASP A 77 -8.49 20.26 -3.26
C ASP A 77 -8.17 18.76 -3.23
N PRO A 78 -9.13 17.86 -3.53
CA PRO A 78 -8.88 16.42 -3.58
C PRO A 78 -7.73 16.02 -4.51
N ALA A 79 -7.44 16.80 -5.56
CA ALA A 79 -6.31 16.56 -6.46
C ALA A 79 -4.94 16.74 -5.79
N CYS A 80 -4.91 17.40 -4.63
CA CYS A 80 -3.70 17.68 -3.85
C CYS A 80 -3.53 16.73 -2.64
N ILE A 81 -4.39 15.72 -2.48
CA ILE A 81 -4.30 14.74 -1.40
C ILE A 81 -3.57 13.50 -1.91
N PHE A 82 -2.35 13.28 -1.41
CA PHE A 82 -1.49 12.17 -1.84
C PHE A 82 -1.31 11.14 -0.73
N ASN A 83 -1.33 9.85 -1.08
CA ASN A 83 -1.03 8.77 -0.15
C ASN A 83 0.50 8.62 0.03
N ALA A 84 1.02 9.03 1.18
CA ALA A 84 2.45 8.93 1.47
C ALA A 84 2.98 7.47 1.49
N ASP A 85 2.19 6.51 1.99
CA ASP A 85 2.62 5.11 2.16
C ASP A 85 2.77 4.38 0.81
N GLU A 86 1.82 4.59 -0.11
CA GLU A 86 1.84 3.94 -1.43
C GLU A 86 2.71 4.66 -2.44
N THR A 87 2.79 5.99 -2.36
CA THR A 87 3.63 6.80 -3.24
C THR A 87 5.10 6.80 -2.77
N ARG A 88 5.40 6.23 -1.60
CA ARG A 88 6.74 6.18 -0.99
C ARG A 88 7.39 7.56 -0.94
N LEU A 89 6.59 8.59 -0.67
CA LEU A 89 7.12 9.94 -0.52
C LEU A 89 7.97 9.95 0.77
N PRO A 90 9.24 10.39 0.71
CA PRO A 90 10.05 10.51 1.91
C PRO A 90 9.43 11.61 2.78
N LEU A 91 8.85 11.23 3.93
CA LEU A 91 8.31 12.15 4.94
C LEU A 91 9.43 12.86 5.73
N THR A 92 10.55 13.18 5.10
CA THR A 92 11.68 13.83 5.77
C THR A 92 11.55 15.35 5.66
N THR A 93 11.72 16.06 6.78
CA THR A 93 11.69 17.53 6.88
C THR A 93 12.95 18.22 6.32
N LYS A 94 13.79 17.50 5.58
CA LYS A 94 14.97 18.08 4.94
C LYS A 94 14.66 18.30 3.47
N CYS A 95 14.09 19.47 3.16
CA CYS A 95 14.26 20.07 1.84
C CYS A 95 15.77 20.16 1.59
N LEU A 96 16.30 19.30 0.73
CA LEU A 96 17.65 19.45 0.24
C LEU A 96 17.67 20.71 -0.64
N PRO A 97 18.55 21.69 -0.36
CA PRO A 97 18.70 22.82 -1.26
C PRO A 97 19.23 22.33 -2.61
N TRP A 98 18.62 22.89 -3.65
CA TRP A 98 18.93 22.70 -5.07
C TRP A 98 20.38 23.08 -5.39
#